data_AF-A0A5H2YGW2-F1
#
_entry.id   AF-A0A5H2YGW2-F1
#
_cell.length_a   1.000
_cell.length_b   1.000
_cell.length_c   1.000
_cell.angle_alpha   90.00
_cell.angle_beta   90.00
_cell.angle_gamma   90.00
#
_symmetry.space_group_name_H-M   'P 1'
#
loop_
_entity.id
_entity.type
_entity.pdbx_description
1 polymer ?
#
loop_
_entity_poly.entity_id
_entity_poly.type
_entity_poly.pdbx_seq_one_letter_code
_entity_poly.pdbx_strand_id
1 'polypeptide(L)'
;MLLVYIYVFWLLFIVTMAGKAAWPKLTTVPRVLIAPAALVALFLDVFFNIFIATILFLDLPREWTFTQRLERYKPDQSWRGRLARWICSNLLDPFQVGGHCH
;
A
#
# COMPACT_ATOMS: atom_id res chain seq x y z
N MET A 1 -17.32 -5.74 8.31
CA MET A 1 -16.10 -6.58 8.28
C MET A 1 -15.11 -6.11 7.21
N LEU A 2 -15.49 -6.04 5.93
CA LEU A 2 -14.59 -5.54 4.86
C LEU A 2 -14.06 -4.11 5.10
N LEU A 3 -14.92 -3.15 5.47
CA LEU A 3 -14.47 -1.77 5.71
C LEU A 3 -13.45 -1.67 6.85
N VAL A 4 -13.61 -2.47 7.90
CA VAL A 4 -12.64 -2.55 9.01
C VAL A 4 -11.32 -3.10 8.51
N TYR A 5 -11.34 -4.15 7.69
CA TYR A 5 -10.13 -4.69 7.05
C TYR A 5 -9.40 -3.63 6.22
N ILE A 6 -10.11 -2.90 5.35
CA ILE A 6 -9.51 -1.85 4.50
C ILE A 6 -8.92 -0.75 5.36
N TYR A 7 -9.64 -0.32 6.40
CA TYR A 7 -9.18 0.71 7.32
C TYR A 7 -7.94 0.29 8.11
N VAL A 8 -7.92 -0.93 8.66
CA VAL A 8 -6.76 -1.48 9.37
C VAL A 8 -5.56 -1.63 8.45
N PHE A 9 -5.77 -2.12 7.22
CA PHE A 9 -4.70 -2.22 6.22
C PHE A 9 -4.08 -0.83 5.92
N TRP A 10 -4.92 0.19 5.76
CA TRP A 10 -4.45 1.56 5.55
C TRP A 10 -3.67 2.13 6.75
N LEU A 11 -4.11 1.86 7.98
CA LEU A 11 -3.35 2.25 9.18
C LEU A 11 -1.99 1.54 9.27
N LEU A 12 -1.94 0.23 8.96
CA LEU A 12 -0.70 -0.53 8.93
C LEU A 12 0.27 0.00 7.86
N PHE A 13 -0.25 0.40 6.70
CA PHE A 13 0.52 1.10 5.68
C PHE A 13 1.18 2.37 6.26
N ILE A 14 0.43 3.24 6.95
CA ILE A 14 0.99 4.48 7.54
C ILE A 14 2.09 4.16 8.54
N VAL A 15 1.84 3.22 9.46
CA VAL A 15 2.82 2.83 10.50
C VAL A 15 4.10 2.28 9.88
N THR A 16 3.97 1.44 8.86
CA THR A 16 5.12 0.78 8.23
C THR A 16 5.92 1.74 7.34
N MET A 17 5.27 2.68 6.65
CA MET A 17 5.96 3.73 5.89
C MET A 17 6.65 4.75 6.79
N ALA A 18 6.03 5.14 7.90
CA ALA A 18 6.68 5.96 8.92
C ALA A 18 7.92 5.25 9.51
N GLY A 19 7.78 3.97 9.82
CA GLY A 19 8.89 3.10 10.26
C GLY A 19 10.02 3.01 9.23
N LYS A 20 9.68 2.82 7.96
CA LYS A 20 10.63 2.78 6.84
C LYS A 20 11.37 4.12 6.68
N ALA A 21 10.67 5.25 6.77
CA ALA A 21 11.28 6.58 6.69
C ALA A 21 12.23 6.86 7.87
N ALA A 22 11.88 6.40 9.07
CA ALA A 22 12.73 6.53 10.25
C ALA A 22 13.88 5.51 10.31
N TRP A 23 13.84 4.44 9.50
CA TRP A 23 14.71 3.26 9.59
C TRP A 23 16.22 3.55 9.76
N PRO A 24 16.83 4.52 9.04
CA PRO A 24 18.25 4.83 9.21
C PRO A 24 18.63 5.30 10.61
N LYS A 25 17.67 5.86 11.37
CA LYS A 25 17.88 6.43 12.70
C LYS A 25 17.46 5.49 13.84
N LEU A 26 16.79 4.37 13.52
CA LEU A 26 16.26 3.46 14.52
C LEU A 26 17.35 2.55 15.11
N THR A 27 17.30 2.37 16.44
CA THR A 27 18.06 1.32 17.15
C THR A 27 17.41 -0.07 16.91
N THR A 28 18.06 -1.14 17.36
CA THR A 28 17.61 -2.52 17.13
C THR A 28 16.20 -2.80 17.69
N VAL A 29 15.86 -2.26 18.85
CA VAL A 29 14.57 -2.52 19.51
C VAL A 29 13.36 -2.08 18.66
N PRO A 30 13.22 -0.81 18.24
CA PRO A 30 12.09 -0.40 17.40
C PRO A 30 12.07 -1.10 16.03
N ARG A 31 13.22 -1.50 15.48
CA ARG A 31 13.26 -2.30 14.23
C ARG A 31 12.59 -3.66 14.42
N VAL A 32 12.89 -4.34 15.53
CA VAL A 32 12.28 -5.63 15.88
C VAL A 32 10.78 -5.48 16.13
N LEU A 33 10.35 -4.41 16.80
CA LEU A 33 8.93 -4.17 17.08
C LEU A 33 8.10 -3.84 15.83
N ILE A 34 8.66 -3.16 14.84
CA ILE A 34 7.97 -2.83 13.59
C ILE A 34 7.90 -4.04 12.65
N ALA A 35 8.86 -4.98 12.73
CA ALA A 35 8.94 -6.10 11.79
C ALA A 35 7.67 -6.97 11.70
N PRO A 36 7.00 -7.36 12.81
CA PRO A 36 5.73 -8.07 12.74
C PRO A 36 4.64 -7.27 12.03
N ALA A 37 4.52 -5.97 12.32
CA ALA A 37 3.53 -5.11 11.67
C ALA A 37 3.81 -4.97 10.16
N ALA A 38 5.08 -4.87 9.76
CA ALA A 38 5.50 -4.84 8.36
C ALA A 38 5.17 -6.17 7.63
N LEU A 39 5.40 -7.31 8.28
CA LEU A 39 5.06 -8.61 7.73
C LEU A 39 3.54 -8.76 7.52
N VAL A 40 2.74 -8.33 8.50
CA VAL A 40 1.27 -8.33 8.39
C VAL A 40 0.83 -7.37 7.29
N ALA A 41 1.38 -6.16 7.23
CA ALA A 41 1.05 -5.19 6.18
C ALA A 41 1.32 -5.77 4.78
N LEU A 42 2.46 -6.42 4.57
CA LEU A 42 2.80 -7.07 3.29
C LEU A 42 1.81 -8.19 2.94
N PHE A 43 1.44 -9.03 3.91
CA PHE A 43 0.45 -10.08 3.68
C PHE A 43 -0.91 -9.51 3.28
N LEU A 44 -1.37 -8.48 3.98
CA LEU A 44 -2.63 -7.80 3.67
C LEU A 44 -2.58 -7.07 2.32
N ASP A 45 -1.43 -6.55 1.93
CA ASP A 45 -1.20 -5.92 0.63
C ASP A 45 -1.38 -6.93 -0.51
N VAL A 46 -0.74 -8.11 -0.41
CA VAL A 46 -0.92 -9.20 -1.37
C VAL A 46 -2.37 -9.70 -1.40
N PHE A 47 -3.00 -9.89 -0.25
CA PHE A 47 -4.40 -10.31 -0.17
C PHE A 47 -5.34 -9.27 -0.80
N PHE A 48 -5.15 -7.99 -0.47
CA PHE A 48 -5.93 -6.89 -1.04
C PHE A 48 -5.78 -6.86 -2.56
N ASN A 49 -4.56 -7.05 -3.07
CA ASN A 49 -4.29 -7.07 -4.51
C ASN A 49 -5.03 -8.21 -5.24
N ILE A 50 -5.04 -9.41 -4.66
CA ILE A 50 -5.67 -10.59 -5.27
C ILE A 50 -7.19 -10.45 -5.30
N PHE A 51 -7.82 -10.06 -4.19
CA PHE A 51 -9.27 -10.09 -4.07
C PHE A 51 -9.93 -8.74 -4.35
N ILE A 52 -9.52 -7.70 -3.64
CA ILE A 52 -10.20 -6.39 -3.68
C ILE A 52 -9.80 -5.61 -4.93
N ALA A 53 -8.50 -5.54 -5.23
CA ALA A 53 -8.02 -4.81 -6.39
C ALA A 53 -8.47 -5.45 -7.71
N THR A 54 -8.63 -6.77 -7.75
CA THR A 54 -9.21 -7.47 -8.92
C THR A 54 -10.62 -6.98 -9.25
N ILE A 55 -11.44 -6.77 -8.22
CA ILE A 55 -12.79 -6.22 -8.38
C ILE A 55 -12.72 -4.73 -8.76
N LEU A 56 -11.89 -3.94 -8.05
CA LEU A 56 -11.77 -2.51 -8.29
C LEU A 56 -11.28 -2.17 -9.70
N PHE A 57 -10.34 -2.94 -10.23
CA PHE A 57 -9.75 -2.71 -11.55
C PHE A 57 -10.37 -3.57 -12.65
N LEU A 58 -11.24 -4.52 -12.33
CA LEU A 58 -11.79 -5.50 -13.29
C LEU A 58 -10.68 -6.11 -14.18
N ASP A 59 -9.62 -6.58 -13.52
CA ASP A 59 -8.41 -7.15 -14.13
C ASP A 59 -7.78 -8.11 -13.11
N LEU A 60 -7.07 -9.14 -13.55
CA LEU A 60 -6.37 -10.07 -12.63
C LEU A 60 -4.98 -9.53 -12.27
N PRO A 61 -4.46 -9.81 -11.06
CA PRO A 61 -3.15 -9.33 -10.66
C PRO A 61 -2.05 -9.93 -11.55
N ARG A 62 -1.09 -9.10 -11.98
CA ARG A 62 0.15 -9.55 -12.65
C ARG A 62 1.39 -9.27 -11.79
N GLU A 63 1.17 -8.54 -10.70
CA GLU A 63 2.11 -8.14 -9.67
C GLU A 63 1.71 -8.78 -8.35
N TRP A 64 2.63 -8.82 -7.40
CA TRP A 64 2.36 -9.39 -6.08
C TRP A 64 1.57 -8.43 -5.20
N THR A 65 1.94 -7.15 -5.18
CA THR A 65 1.35 -6.18 -4.26
C THR A 65 0.39 -5.21 -4.94
N PHE A 66 -0.51 -4.64 -4.15
CA PHE A 66 -1.45 -3.63 -4.59
C PHE A 66 -0.71 -2.36 -5.01
N THR A 67 0.35 -1.99 -4.28
CA THR A 67 1.20 -0.85 -4.64
C THR A 67 1.80 -1.01 -6.04
N GLN A 68 2.41 -2.15 -6.37
CA GLN A 68 2.98 -2.41 -7.70
C GLN A 68 1.92 -2.30 -8.80
N ARG A 69 0.71 -2.77 -8.50
CA ARG A 69 -0.42 -2.68 -9.43
C ARG A 69 -0.89 -1.24 -9.65
N LEU A 70 -0.89 -0.42 -8.61
CA LEU A 70 -1.17 1.02 -8.72
C LEU A 70 -0.12 1.70 -9.59
N GLU A 71 1.17 1.40 -9.41
CA GLU A 71 2.26 1.92 -10.24
C GLU A 71 2.06 1.58 -11.73
N ARG A 72 1.65 0.34 -12.04
CA ARG A 72 1.32 -0.05 -13.42
C ARG A 72 0.17 0.77 -14.02
N TYR A 73 -0.88 1.05 -13.26
CA TYR A 73 -2.03 1.80 -13.76
C TYR A 73 -1.87 3.31 -13.71
N LYS A 74 -0.95 3.83 -12.89
CA LYS A 74 -0.69 5.27 -12.75
C LYS A 74 -0.45 6.00 -14.09
N PRO A 75 0.30 5.46 -15.09
CA PRO A 75 0.45 6.11 -16.40
C PRO A 75 -0.74 5.95 -17.35
N ASP A 76 -1.70 5.06 -17.06
CA ASP A 76 -2.86 4.78 -17.93
C ASP A 76 -3.83 5.98 -17.99
N GLN A 77 -4.27 6.38 -19.18
CA GLN A 77 -5.24 7.46 -19.36
C GLN A 77 -6.70 7.01 -19.19
N SER A 78 -6.94 5.71 -19.03
CA SER A 78 -8.26 5.14 -18.79
C SER A 78 -8.82 5.48 -17.40
N TRP A 79 -10.06 5.06 -17.13
CA TRP A 79 -10.68 5.19 -15.81
C TRP A 79 -9.90 4.44 -14.72
N ARG A 80 -9.21 3.34 -15.07
CA ARG A 80 -8.36 2.58 -14.14
C ARG A 80 -7.20 3.42 -13.66
N GLY A 81 -6.53 4.11 -14.58
CA GLY A 81 -5.45 5.02 -14.20
C GLY A 81 -5.94 6.23 -13.42
N ARG A 82 -7.14 6.76 -13.71
CA ARG A 82 -7.76 7.80 -12.86
C ARG A 82 -7.99 7.32 -11.42
N LEU A 83 -8.51 6.09 -11.26
CA LEU A 83 -8.69 5.48 -9.95
C LEU A 83 -7.34 5.28 -9.24
N ALA A 84 -6.34 4.72 -9.92
CA ALA A 84 -5.01 4.52 -9.36
C ALA A 84 -4.37 5.84 -8.89
N ARG A 85 -4.43 6.88 -9.72
CA ARG A 85 -3.95 8.22 -9.36
C ARG A 85 -4.71 8.81 -8.16
N TRP A 86 -6.03 8.63 -8.09
CA TRP A 86 -6.82 9.10 -6.95
C TRP A 86 -6.42 8.39 -5.66
N ILE A 87 -6.24 7.07 -5.69
CA ILE A 87 -5.82 6.28 -4.53
C ILE A 87 -4.42 6.72 -4.07
N CYS A 88 -3.47 6.83 -4.99
CA CYS A 88 -2.11 7.25 -4.66
C CYS A 88 -2.11 8.66 -4.04
N SER A 89 -2.74 9.64 -4.69
CA SER A 89 -2.68 11.04 -4.26
C SER A 89 -3.44 11.34 -2.96
N ASN A 90 -4.53 10.60 -2.67
CA ASN A 90 -5.35 10.87 -1.48
C ASN A 90 -5.03 9.95 -0.30
N LEU A 91 -4.66 8.69 -0.56
CA LEU A 91 -4.54 7.68 0.50
C LEU A 91 -3.11 7.30 0.82
N LEU A 92 -2.16 7.40 -0.12
CA LEU A 92 -0.82 6.83 0.05
C LEU A 92 0.27 7.91 0.09
N ASP A 93 0.37 8.72 -0.95
CA ASP A 93 1.44 9.71 -1.13
C ASP A 93 1.53 10.74 0.02
N PRO A 94 0.43 11.21 0.65
CA PRO A 94 0.52 12.13 1.79
C PRO A 94 1.26 11.57 3.01
N PHE A 95 1.39 10.25 3.12
CA PHE A 95 1.96 9.56 4.28
C PHE A 95 3.35 8.95 4.01
N GLN A 96 3.94 9.20 2.84
CA GLN A 96 5.30 8.76 2.53
C GLN A 96 6.13 9.92 1.96
N VAL A 97 7.24 10.24 2.64
CA VAL A 97 8.20 11.22 2.13
C VAL A 97 8.76 10.76 0.79
N GLY A 98 8.70 11.65 -0.20
CA GLY A 98 9.03 11.36 -1.59
C GLY A 98 7.80 11.00 -2.41
N GLY A 99 6.77 10.37 -1.84
CA GLY A 99 5.59 9.77 -2.49
C GLY A 99 5.69 8.24 -2.50
N HIS A 100 4.55 7.54 -2.49
CA HIS A 100 4.50 6.08 -2.40
C HIS A 100 4.41 5.42 -3.77
N CYS A 101 3.59 5.96 -4.66
CA CYS A 101 3.51 5.51 -6.04
C CYS A 101 4.41 6.41 -6.89
N HIS A 102 5.60 5.96 -7.32
CA HIS A 102 6.47 6.73 -8.24
C HIS A 102 6.51 6.15 -9.64
#